data_AF-A0A379FRJ5-F1
#
_entry.id   AF-A0A379FRJ5-F1
#
_cell.length_a   1.000
_cell.length_b   1.000
_cell.length_c   1.000
_cell.angle_alpha   90.00
_cell.angle_beta   90.00
_cell.angle_gamma   90.00
#
_symmetry.space_group_name_H-M   'P 1'
#
loop_
_entity.id
_entity.type
_entity.pdbx_description
1 polymer ?
#
loop_
_entity_poly.entity_id
_entity_poly.type
_entity_poly.pdbx_seq_one_letter_code
_entity_poly.pdbx_strand_id
1 'polypeptide(L)'
;MSESLKALNNIRTLRAQAREVTLESLEEMLEKLTVVVEERRDEESQARAKLEERNRKLEKVREMILEQGVDLNDLLQTMDSGKSTSTRAKRAARPAKYKYVDENGETKNLDRPRPYSSGNQGCH
;
A
#
# COMPACT_ATOMS: atom_id res chain seq x y z
N MET A 1 -20.56 -4.00 0.99
CA MET A 1 -21.60 -3.92 2.04
C MET A 1 -21.95 -5.33 2.45
N SER A 2 -21.91 -5.63 3.75
CA SER A 2 -22.28 -6.94 4.29
C SER A 2 -23.75 -7.26 3.98
N GLU A 3 -24.06 -8.55 3.81
CA GLU A 3 -25.43 -9.04 3.55
C GLU A 3 -26.42 -8.62 4.65
N SER A 4 -25.95 -8.53 5.90
CA SER A 4 -26.72 -8.03 7.03
C SER A 4 -27.14 -6.57 6.89
N LEU A 5 -26.25 -5.69 6.42
CA LEU A 5 -26.59 -4.28 6.19
C LEU A 5 -27.54 -4.09 5.00
N LYS A 6 -27.47 -4.98 3.99
CA LYS A 6 -28.40 -4.96 2.85
C LYS A 6 -29.83 -5.29 3.28
N ALA A 7 -30.00 -6.27 4.18
CA ALA A 7 -31.31 -6.62 4.72
C ALA A 7 -31.94 -5.47 5.53
N LEU A 8 -31.12 -4.69 6.25
CA LEU A 8 -31.55 -3.48 6.96
C LEU A 8 -31.90 -2.32 6.02
N ASN A 9 -31.25 -2.23 4.85
CA ASN A 9 -31.52 -1.18 3.88
C ASN A 9 -32.85 -1.37 3.12
N ASN A 10 -33.29 -2.63 2.93
CA ASN A 10 -34.54 -2.92 2.24
C ASN A 10 -35.72 -2.92 3.22
N ILE A 11 -36.59 -1.90 3.10
CA ILE A 11 -37.74 -1.71 3.98
C ILE A 11 -38.74 -2.88 3.98
N ARG A 12 -38.82 -3.67 2.89
CA ARG A 12 -39.73 -4.83 2.83
C ARG A 12 -39.25 -5.96 3.72
N THR A 13 -37.96 -6.28 3.65
CA THR A 13 -37.34 -7.31 4.51
C THR A 13 -37.30 -6.83 5.96
N LEU A 14 -36.98 -5.56 6.18
CA LEU A 14 -36.97 -4.96 7.52
C LEU A 14 -38.35 -5.00 8.17
N ARG A 15 -39.42 -4.70 7.43
CA ARG A 15 -40.81 -4.79 7.95
C ARG A 15 -41.24 -6.23 8.25
N ALA A 16 -40.78 -7.20 7.47
CA ALA A 16 -41.08 -8.61 7.75
C ALA A 16 -40.42 -9.04 9.07
N GLN A 17 -39.13 -8.71 9.25
CA GLN A 17 -38.38 -8.99 10.47
C GLN A 17 -38.92 -8.22 11.68
N ALA A 18 -39.32 -6.97 11.51
CA ALA A 18 -39.87 -6.14 12.59
C ALA A 18 -41.21 -6.66 13.15
N ARG A 19 -41.94 -7.52 12.42
CA ARG A 19 -43.16 -8.17 12.94
C ARG A 19 -42.86 -9.28 13.95
N GLU A 20 -41.65 -9.84 13.91
CA GLU A 20 -41.18 -10.91 14.78
C GLU A 20 -40.48 -10.38 16.04
N VAL A 21 -40.29 -9.04 16.13
CA VAL A 21 -39.56 -8.35 17.19
C VAL A 21 -40.51 -7.39 17.92
N THR A 22 -40.32 -7.20 19.23
CA THR A 22 -41.12 -6.27 20.03
C THR A 22 -40.76 -4.81 19.75
N LEU A 23 -41.70 -3.89 20.02
CA LEU A 23 -41.48 -2.46 19.80
C LEU A 23 -40.28 -1.92 20.59
N GLU A 24 -40.14 -2.28 21.88
CA GLU A 24 -39.00 -1.88 22.72
C GLU A 24 -37.65 -2.29 22.09
N SER A 25 -37.56 -3.52 21.58
CA SER A 25 -36.32 -3.98 20.96
C SER A 25 -36.02 -3.24 19.65
N LEU A 26 -37.05 -2.85 18.88
CA LEU A 26 -36.86 -2.01 17.70
C LEU A 26 -36.38 -0.60 18.06
N GLU A 27 -36.87 -0.03 19.16
CA GLU A 27 -36.41 1.27 19.67
C GLU A 27 -34.95 1.23 20.12
N GLU A 28 -34.55 0.19 20.86
CA GLU A 28 -33.14 -0.01 21.24
C GLU A 28 -32.22 -0.19 20.02
N MET A 29 -32.69 -0.92 18.99
CA MET A 29 -31.93 -1.10 17.75
C MET A 29 -31.78 0.23 16.99
N LEU A 30 -32.83 1.06 16.98
CA LEU A 30 -32.78 2.39 16.39
C LEU A 30 -31.79 3.28 17.13
N GLU A 31 -31.82 3.29 18.46
CA GLU A 31 -30.89 4.08 19.27
C GLU A 31 -29.43 3.69 18.98
N LYS A 32 -29.12 2.39 18.98
CA LYS A 32 -27.78 1.89 18.62
C LYS A 32 -27.36 2.29 17.21
N LEU A 33 -28.28 2.21 16.25
CA LEU A 33 -27.99 2.61 14.88
C LEU A 33 -27.76 4.12 14.77
N THR A 34 -28.52 4.94 15.51
CA THR A 34 -28.33 6.39 15.58
C THR A 34 -26.95 6.72 16.11
N VAL A 35 -26.52 6.11 17.22
CA VAL A 35 -25.18 6.30 17.78
C VAL A 35 -24.10 5.97 16.75
N VAL A 36 -24.19 4.81 16.08
CA VAL A 36 -23.22 4.43 15.04
C VAL A 36 -23.20 5.41 13.86
N VAL A 37 -24.37 5.94 13.48
CA VAL A 37 -24.47 6.95 12.41
C VAL A 37 -23.84 8.27 12.84
N GLU A 38 -24.03 8.69 14.09
CA GLU A 38 -23.40 9.90 14.65
C GLU A 38 -21.89 9.75 14.73
N GLU A 39 -21.38 8.63 15.27
CA GLU A 39 -19.95 8.32 15.30
C GLU A 39 -19.33 8.40 13.89
N ARG A 40 -19.99 7.77 12.90
CA ARG A 40 -19.55 7.82 11.50
C ARG A 40 -19.59 9.21 10.89
N ARG A 41 -20.60 10.02 11.23
CA ARG A 41 -20.69 11.42 10.80
C ARG A 41 -19.59 12.26 11.42
N ASP A 42 -19.27 12.03 12.68
CA ASP A 42 -18.19 12.73 13.39
C ASP A 42 -16.81 12.34 12.87
N GLU A 43 -16.59 11.05 12.57
CA GLU A 43 -15.37 10.60 11.91
C GLU A 43 -15.21 11.24 10.53
N GLU A 44 -16.28 11.30 9.73
CA GLU A 44 -16.25 11.94 8.42
C GLU A 44 -16.08 13.46 8.52
N SER A 45 -16.72 14.11 9.48
CA SER A 45 -16.57 15.56 9.70
C SER A 45 -15.15 15.89 10.13
N GLN A 46 -14.55 15.10 11.02
CA GLN A 46 -13.16 15.26 11.43
C GLN A 46 -12.19 14.98 10.28
N ALA A 47 -12.46 13.96 9.45
CA ALA A 47 -11.67 13.68 8.25
C ALA A 47 -11.75 14.83 7.24
N ARG A 48 -12.95 15.38 7.02
CA ARG A 48 -13.16 16.57 6.19
C ARG A 48 -12.44 17.79 6.76
N ALA A 49 -12.55 18.06 8.05
CA ALA A 49 -11.86 19.17 8.70
C ALA A 49 -10.33 19.07 8.58
N LYS A 50 -9.77 17.86 8.72
CA LYS A 50 -8.33 17.60 8.50
C LYS A 50 -7.93 17.85 7.04
N LEU A 51 -8.76 17.44 6.08
CA LEU A 51 -8.53 17.70 4.65
C LEU A 51 -8.63 19.18 4.33
N GLU A 52 -9.63 19.89 4.87
CA GLU A 52 -9.78 21.33 4.71
C GLU A 52 -8.61 22.10 5.34
N GLU A 53 -8.13 21.71 6.51
CA GLU A 53 -6.96 22.33 7.12
C GLU A 53 -5.70 22.09 6.27
N ARG A 54 -5.53 20.88 5.73
CA ARG A 54 -4.44 20.57 4.79
C ARG A 54 -4.54 21.41 3.52
N ASN A 55 -5.74 21.50 2.93
CA ASN A 55 -5.97 22.29 1.72
C ASN A 55 -5.75 23.78 1.97
N ARG A 56 -6.26 24.34 3.07
CA ARG A 56 -6.00 25.73 3.47
C ARG A 56 -4.52 26.01 3.65
N LYS A 57 -3.76 25.08 4.25
CA LYS A 57 -2.29 25.23 4.36
C LYS A 57 -1.63 25.20 2.98
N LEU A 58 -2.05 24.30 2.09
CA LEU A 58 -1.54 24.23 0.72
C LEU A 58 -1.87 25.49 -0.09
N GLU A 59 -3.09 26.04 0.04
CA GLU A 59 -3.50 27.28 -0.60
C GLU A 59 -2.65 28.46 -0.13
N LYS A 60 -2.45 28.61 1.19
CA LYS A 60 -1.55 29.66 1.73
C LYS A 60 -0.12 29.52 1.22
N VAL A 61 0.40 28.29 1.17
CA VAL A 61 1.73 28.03 0.63
C VAL A 61 1.79 28.38 -0.86
N ARG A 62 0.75 28.05 -1.63
CA ARG A 62 0.64 28.40 -3.05
C ARG A 62 0.64 29.92 -3.26
N GLU A 63 -0.13 30.66 -2.47
CA GLU A 63 -0.18 32.12 -2.52
C GLU A 63 1.19 32.72 -2.21
N MET A 64 1.85 32.26 -1.14
CA MET A 64 3.20 32.73 -0.76
C MET A 64 4.24 32.50 -1.86
N ILE A 65 4.19 31.36 -2.56
CA ILE A 65 5.12 31.04 -3.65
C ILE A 65 4.88 31.95 -4.87
N LEU A 66 3.60 32.23 -5.19
CA LEU A 66 3.23 33.16 -6.26
C LEU A 66 3.65 34.60 -5.93
N GLU A 67 3.46 35.05 -4.69
CA GLU A 67 3.89 36.39 -4.23
C GLU A 67 5.40 36.59 -4.33
N GLN A 68 6.19 35.55 -4.06
CA GLN A 68 7.65 35.62 -4.20
C GLN A 68 8.14 35.45 -5.64
N GLY A 69 7.23 35.19 -6.60
CA GLY A 69 7.58 35.02 -8.01
C GLY A 69 8.45 33.80 -8.29
N VAL A 70 8.46 32.83 -7.37
CA VAL A 70 9.25 31.60 -7.48
C VAL A 70 8.40 30.54 -8.17
N ASP A 71 8.95 29.89 -9.20
CA ASP A 71 8.27 28.78 -9.84
C ASP A 71 8.28 27.55 -8.92
N LEU A 72 7.13 26.88 -8.81
CA LEU A 72 6.92 25.73 -7.92
C LEU A 72 7.89 24.59 -8.25
N ASN A 73 8.24 24.44 -9.54
CA ASN A 73 9.13 23.40 -10.03
C ASN A 73 10.60 23.67 -9.68
N ASP A 74 11.04 24.93 -9.69
CA ASP A 74 12.41 25.33 -9.33
C ASP A 74 12.66 25.17 -7.82
N LEU A 75 11.65 25.51 -7.00
CA LEU A 75 11.70 25.25 -5.56
C LEU A 75 11.71 23.74 -5.25
N LEU A 76 10.95 22.94 -5.99
CA LEU A 76 10.93 21.49 -5.80
C LEU A 76 12.29 20.86 -6.16
N GLN A 77 12.90 21.29 -7.27
CA GLN A 77 14.21 20.83 -7.72
C GLN A 77 15.33 21.21 -6.75
N THR A 78 15.30 22.43 -6.21
CA THR A 78 16.27 22.84 -5.18
C THR A 78 16.11 22.05 -3.88
N MET A 79 14.89 21.75 -3.44
CA MET A 79 14.67 20.88 -2.27
C MET A 79 15.03 19.41 -2.50
N ASP A 80 14.80 18.88 -3.71
CA ASP A 80 15.16 17.49 -4.05
C ASP A 80 16.67 17.33 -4.27
N SER A 81 17.36 18.38 -4.74
CA SER A 81 18.82 18.39 -4.88
C SER A 81 19.58 18.30 -3.54
N GLY A 82 18.90 18.57 -2.41
CA GLY A 82 19.41 18.30 -1.06
C GLY A 82 19.47 16.81 -0.70
N LYS A 83 18.74 15.95 -1.43
CA LYS A 83 18.89 14.49 -1.39
C LYS A 83 19.72 14.06 -2.58
N SER A 84 20.99 14.45 -2.58
CA SER A 84 22.00 13.82 -3.43
C SER A 84 21.88 12.30 -3.30
N THR A 85 21.25 11.69 -4.30
CA THR A 85 21.36 10.28 -4.61
C THR A 85 22.83 10.00 -4.80
N SER A 86 23.49 9.57 -3.73
CA SER A 86 24.78 8.88 -3.82
C SER A 86 24.54 7.69 -4.74
N THR A 87 24.84 7.87 -6.02
CA THR A 87 24.96 6.81 -7.01
C THR A 87 25.99 5.82 -6.47
N ARG A 88 25.51 4.77 -5.79
CA ARG A 88 26.32 3.65 -5.33
C ARG A 88 26.87 2.98 -6.58
N ALA A 89 28.08 3.37 -6.97
CA ALA A 89 28.84 2.70 -8.01
C ALA A 89 28.81 1.19 -7.73
N LYS A 90 28.19 0.42 -8.62
CA LYS A 90 28.16 -1.04 -8.53
C LYS A 90 29.60 -1.52 -8.67
N ARG A 91 30.19 -2.00 -7.57
CA ARG A 91 31.50 -2.67 -7.59
C ARG A 91 31.46 -3.79 -8.62
N ALA A 92 32.50 -3.88 -9.45
CA ALA A 92 32.68 -4.95 -10.40
C ALA A 92 32.58 -6.32 -9.70
N ALA A 93 31.81 -7.24 -10.28
CA ALA A 93 31.69 -8.60 -9.77
C ALA A 93 33.09 -9.26 -9.77
N ARG A 94 33.45 -9.90 -8.66
CA ARG A 94 34.74 -10.58 -8.52
C ARG A 94 34.78 -11.79 -9.46
N PRO A 95 35.92 -12.11 -10.08
CA PRO A 95 36.03 -13.27 -10.97
C PRO A 95 35.80 -14.57 -10.20
N ALA A 96 35.05 -15.49 -10.82
CA ALA A 96 34.68 -16.77 -10.21
C ALA A 96 35.90 -17.66 -9.89
N LYS A 97 35.82 -18.37 -8.76
CA LYS A 97 36.97 -19.09 -8.16
C LYS A 97 37.28 -20.45 -8.81
N TYR A 98 36.34 -21.07 -9.53
CA TYR A 98 36.52 -22.39 -10.15
C TYR A 98 36.07 -22.38 -11.62
N LYS A 99 36.84 -23.03 -12.50
CA LYS A 99 36.53 -23.23 -13.92
C LYS A 99 36.49 -24.72 -14.23
N TYR A 100 35.48 -25.14 -15.00
CA TYR A 100 35.31 -26.54 -15.40
C TYR A 100 34.89 -26.62 -16.87
N VAL A 101 35.32 -27.66 -17.58
CA VAL A 101 34.95 -27.92 -18.98
C VAL A 101 34.00 -29.12 -18.97
N ASP A 102 32.75 -28.92 -19.41
CA ASP A 102 31.77 -30.00 -19.52
C ASP A 102 32.14 -30.96 -20.69
N GLU A 103 31.55 -32.16 -20.73
CA GLU A 103 31.80 -33.21 -21.74
C GLU A 103 31.57 -32.75 -23.20
N ASN A 104 30.88 -31.62 -23.38
CA ASN A 104 30.64 -30.97 -24.68
C ASN A 104 31.69 -29.89 -25.03
N GLY A 105 32.77 -29.76 -24.25
CA GLY A 105 33.86 -28.81 -24.48
C GLY A 105 33.58 -27.37 -24.01
N GLU A 106 32.43 -27.10 -23.40
CA GLU A 106 32.08 -25.75 -22.93
C GLU A 106 32.63 -25.46 -21.53
N THR A 107 33.32 -24.33 -21.37
CA THR A 107 33.91 -23.90 -20.09
C THR A 107 32.91 -23.11 -19.26
N LYS A 108 32.56 -23.62 -18.07
CA LYS A 108 31.69 -22.95 -17.09
C LYS A 108 32.48 -22.52 -15.86
N ASN A 109 32.22 -21.29 -15.41
CA ASN A 109 32.86 -20.69 -14.24
C ASN A 109 31.86 -20.70 -13.07
N LEU A 110 32.20 -21.32 -11.94
CA LEU A 110 31.33 -21.46 -10.76
C LEU A 110 32.02 -20.88 -9.51
N ASP A 111 31.21 -20.33 -8.60
CA ASP A 111 31.68 -19.78 -7.32
C ASP A 111 31.77 -20.83 -6.18
N ARG A 112 31.22 -22.03 -6.38
CA ARG A 112 31.38 -23.19 -5.49
C ARG A 112 31.78 -24.44 -6.27
N PRO A 113 32.59 -25.34 -5.68
CA PRO A 113 32.93 -26.61 -6.31
C PRO A 113 31.67 -27.47 -6.51
N ARG A 114 31.55 -28.11 -7.68
CA ARG A 114 30.45 -29.03 -7.98
C ARG A 114 30.52 -30.25 -7.04
N PRO A 115 29.40 -30.75 -6.51
CA PRO A 115 29.38 -32.04 -5.84
C PRO A 115 29.63 -33.14 -6.88
N TYR A 116 30.58 -34.04 -6.60
CA TYR A 116 30.90 -35.19 -7.45
C TYR A 116 29.66 -36.07 -7.61
N SER A 117 29.13 -36.17 -8.83
CA SER A 117 28.09 -37.14 -9.18
C SER A 117 28.78 -38.47 -9.45
N SER A 118 28.72 -39.42 -8.50
CA SER A 118 29.14 -40.80 -8.71
C SER A 118 28.17 -41.48 -9.70
N GLY A 119 28.49 -41.41 -10.99
CA GLY A 119 27.79 -42.12 -12.05
C GLY A 119 28.43 -43.48 -12.31
N ASN A 120 27.71 -44.52 -11.91
CA ASN A 120 27.96 -45.93 -12.18
C ASN A 120 27.79 -46.25 -13.68
N GLN A 121 28.80 -46.84 -14.32
CA GLN A 121 28.79 -47.63 -15.56
C GLN A 121 30.23 -48.18 -15.68
N GLY A 122 30.54 -49.47 -15.82
CA GLY A 122 29.84 -50.56 -16.47
C GLY A 122 30.91 -51.29 -17.30
N CYS A 123 31.05 -52.59 -17.10
CA CYS A 123 32.07 -53.48 -17.67
C CYS A 123 32.32 -53.31 -19.18
N HIS A 124 33.59 -53.39 -19.60
CA HIS A 124 34.11 -54.52 -20.37
C HIS A 124 35.64 -54.55 -20.39
#